data_AF-A0A1I7SNR7-F1
#
_entry.id   AF-A0A1I7SNR7-F1
#
_cell.length_a   1.000
_cell.length_b   1.000
_cell.length_c   1.000
_cell.angle_alpha   90.00
_cell.angle_beta   90.00
_cell.angle_gamma   90.00
#
_symmetry.space_group_name_H-M   'P 1'
#
loop_
_entity.id
_entity.type
_entity.pdbx_description
1 polymer ?
#
loop_
_entity_poly.entity_id
_entity_poly.type
_entity_poly.pdbx_seq_one_letter_code
_entity_poly.pdbx_strand_id
1 'polypeptide(L)'
;MYRYGIKAQSIHSNLILIQLQHRQLACLLTMRSIVIIAVICALSSAHHLDSKKFGKGFEDLLDQNKFENILKGGKIDDLLGNLKNVGDRTKNSLKFASNLHKQLNSTEKKPLNEFFQFIIKHKKEYDNETATSERFQNFRESKRRAEQHQKLDPSATYGTNKFSA
;
A
#
# COMPACT_ATOMS: atom_id res chain seq x y z
N MET A 1 -1.54 45.81 -63.86
CA MET A 1 -2.43 44.95 -63.05
C MET A 1 -1.58 44.11 -62.11
N TYR A 2 -1.41 44.54 -60.86
CA TYR A 2 -0.69 43.80 -59.82
C TYR A 2 -1.49 43.96 -58.54
N ARG A 3 -2.12 42.90 -58.00
CA ARG A 3 -2.49 42.74 -56.57
C ARG A 3 -3.32 41.46 -56.36
N TYR A 4 -2.72 40.26 -56.38
CA TYR A 4 -3.36 39.06 -55.77
C TYR A 4 -2.36 37.98 -55.30
N GLY A 5 -1.10 38.34 -55.03
CA GLY A 5 -0.04 37.32 -54.80
C GLY A 5 0.51 37.17 -53.38
N ILE A 6 0.25 38.08 -52.43
CA ILE A 6 1.06 38.14 -51.18
C ILE A 6 0.30 37.66 -49.93
N LYS A 7 -1.04 37.68 -49.91
CA LYS A 7 -1.81 37.36 -48.68
C LYS A 7 -2.02 35.86 -48.44
N ALA A 8 -2.05 35.02 -49.48
CA ALA A 8 -2.30 33.59 -49.33
C ALA A 8 -1.08 32.82 -48.77
N GLN A 9 0.13 33.23 -49.14
CA GLN A 9 1.37 32.54 -48.76
C GLN A 9 1.73 32.74 -47.27
N SER A 10 1.39 33.91 -46.71
CA SER A 10 1.66 34.24 -45.30
C SER A 10 0.74 33.47 -44.33
N ILE A 11 -0.54 33.27 -44.68
CA ILE A 11 -1.50 32.54 -43.82
C ILE A 11 -1.16 31.04 -43.80
N HIS A 12 -0.75 30.48 -44.95
CA HIS A 12 -0.32 29.08 -45.05
C HIS A 12 0.96 28.82 -44.23
N SER A 13 1.91 29.76 -44.25
CA SER A 13 3.16 29.65 -43.48
C SER A 13 2.93 29.70 -41.96
N ASN A 14 2.00 30.54 -41.49
CA ASN A 14 1.64 30.60 -40.07
C ASN A 14 0.86 29.36 -39.59
N LEU A 15 0.00 28.78 -40.44
CA LEU A 15 -0.71 27.55 -40.11
C LEU A 15 0.25 26.34 -40.01
N ILE A 16 1.27 26.29 -40.88
CA ILE A 16 2.33 25.27 -40.82
C ILE A 16 3.19 25.44 -39.56
N LEU A 17 3.53 26.66 -39.17
CA LEU A 17 4.30 26.92 -37.94
C LEU A 17 3.56 26.50 -36.66
N ILE A 18 2.24 26.75 -36.60
CA ILE A 18 1.39 26.36 -35.45
C ILE A 18 1.27 24.83 -35.38
N GLN A 19 1.09 24.14 -36.51
CA GLN A 19 1.05 22.67 -36.56
C GLN A 19 2.41 22.04 -36.21
N LEU A 20 3.52 22.70 -36.55
CA LEU A 20 4.87 22.28 -36.17
C LEU A 20 5.12 22.48 -34.66
N GLN A 21 4.68 23.60 -34.07
CA GLN A 21 4.76 23.83 -32.62
C GLN A 21 3.90 22.83 -31.83
N HIS A 22 2.70 22.50 -32.31
CA HIS A 22 1.84 21.49 -31.66
C HIS A 22 2.43 20.07 -31.74
N ARG A 23 3.09 19.73 -32.86
CA ARG A 23 3.82 18.45 -33.01
C ARG A 23 5.10 18.37 -32.16
N GLN A 24 5.83 19.47 -32.00
CA GLN A 24 7.01 19.54 -31.13
C GLN A 24 6.64 19.45 -29.65
N LEU A 25 5.52 20.05 -29.24
CA LEU A 25 4.97 19.90 -27.87
C LEU A 25 4.46 18.49 -27.60
N ALA A 26 3.82 17.83 -28.57
CA ALA A 26 3.39 16.43 -28.44
C ALA A 26 4.59 15.44 -28.41
N CYS A 27 5.69 15.74 -29.10
CA CYS A 27 6.91 14.94 -29.09
C CYS A 27 7.70 15.13 -27.77
N LEU A 28 7.74 16.34 -27.20
CA LEU A 28 8.35 16.59 -25.89
C LEU A 28 7.56 15.99 -24.71
N LEU A 29 6.24 15.79 -24.87
CA LEU A 29 5.40 15.11 -23.89
C LEU A 29 5.51 13.58 -23.95
N THR A 30 5.95 13.02 -25.09
CA THR A 30 6.15 11.57 -25.24
C THR A 30 7.60 11.15 -24.98
N MET A 31 8.58 12.04 -25.15
CA MET A 31 10.00 11.81 -24.83
C MET A 31 10.41 12.25 -23.41
N ARG A 32 9.48 12.24 -22.46
CA ARG A 32 9.79 12.30 -21.01
C ARG A 32 9.18 11.13 -20.22
N SER A 33 8.66 10.11 -20.92
CA SER A 33 7.91 9.01 -20.30
C SER A 33 8.68 7.69 -20.22
N ILE A 34 9.98 7.65 -20.50
CA ILE A 34 10.73 6.38 -20.52
C ILE A 34 12.12 6.54 -19.87
N VAL A 35 12.20 7.07 -18.64
CA VAL A 35 13.26 6.68 -17.68
C VAL A 35 12.74 6.96 -16.26
N ILE A 36 11.69 6.26 -15.83
CA ILE A 36 11.60 5.92 -14.40
C ILE A 36 11.92 4.44 -14.34
N ILE A 37 13.21 4.23 -14.12
CA ILE A 37 13.84 2.97 -13.79
C ILE A 37 12.93 2.18 -12.85
N ALA A 38 12.77 0.91 -13.20
CA ALA A 38 12.18 -0.12 -12.40
C ALA A 38 12.80 -0.14 -10.99
N VAL A 39 12.21 0.64 -10.09
CA VAL A 39 12.27 0.43 -8.64
C VAL A 39 10.90 0.82 -8.10
N ILE A 40 9.86 0.13 -8.57
CA ILE A 40 8.83 -0.30 -7.62
C ILE A 40 9.45 -1.52 -6.94
N CYS A 41 10.54 -1.31 -6.18
CA CYS A 41 10.68 -2.07 -4.96
C CYS A 41 9.38 -1.75 -4.26
N ALA A 42 8.52 -2.76 -4.11
CA ALA A 42 7.51 -2.75 -3.11
C ALA A 42 8.20 -2.19 -1.86
N LEU A 43 7.91 -0.93 -1.53
CA LEU A 43 8.05 -0.43 -0.18
C LEU A 43 6.94 -1.14 0.59
N SER A 44 7.05 -2.47 0.68
CA SER A 44 6.93 -3.15 1.94
C SER A 44 7.82 -2.32 2.85
N SER A 45 7.22 -1.37 3.55
CA SER A 45 7.76 -0.81 4.76
C SER A 45 7.82 -1.95 5.77
N ALA A 46 8.64 -2.96 5.47
CA ALA A 46 9.23 -3.87 6.40
C ALA A 46 10.19 -2.98 7.20
N HIS A 47 9.61 -2.12 8.04
CA HIS A 47 10.19 -1.90 9.34
C HIS A 47 10.45 -3.30 9.86
N HIS A 48 11.71 -3.71 9.79
CA HIS A 48 12.17 -5.03 10.12
C HIS A 48 11.76 -5.27 11.56
N LEU A 49 10.60 -5.90 11.75
CA LEU A 49 10.09 -6.25 13.05
C LEU A 49 11.05 -7.31 13.56
N ASP A 50 11.84 -6.94 14.58
CA ASP A 50 12.83 -7.84 15.14
C ASP A 50 12.12 -9.07 15.71
N SER A 51 12.24 -10.17 14.97
CA SER A 51 11.54 -11.41 15.33
C SER A 51 12.04 -11.96 16.66
N LYS A 52 13.30 -11.69 17.03
CA LYS A 52 13.86 -12.05 18.35
C LYS A 52 13.11 -11.37 19.49
N LYS A 53 12.56 -10.18 19.26
CA LYS A 53 11.78 -9.43 20.26
C LYS A 53 10.43 -10.06 20.54
N PHE A 54 9.80 -10.69 19.54
CA PHE A 54 8.42 -11.16 19.63
C PHE A 54 8.30 -12.67 19.83
N GLY A 55 9.42 -13.40 19.88
CA GLY A 55 9.42 -14.83 20.17
C GLY A 55 9.21 -15.71 18.94
N LYS A 56 9.25 -17.03 19.15
CA LYS A 56 9.14 -18.02 18.08
C LYS A 56 7.75 -17.95 17.45
N GLY A 57 7.68 -18.01 16.12
CA GLY A 57 6.42 -18.01 15.37
C GLY A 57 6.02 -16.62 14.88
N PHE A 58 6.66 -15.55 15.36
CA PHE A 58 6.48 -14.24 14.77
C PHE A 58 6.98 -14.20 13.31
N GLU A 59 8.03 -14.95 12.98
CA GLU A 59 8.51 -15.11 11.60
C GLU A 59 7.44 -15.71 10.68
N ASP A 60 6.60 -16.60 11.22
CA ASP A 60 5.52 -17.22 10.46
C ASP A 60 4.35 -16.25 10.20
N LEU A 61 4.27 -15.15 10.98
CA LEU A 61 3.38 -14.02 10.66
C LEU A 61 3.94 -13.14 9.55
N LEU A 62 5.25 -13.11 9.33
CA LEU A 62 5.86 -12.33 8.25
C LEU A 62 5.71 -13.03 6.88
N ASP A 63 5.53 -14.35 6.88
CA ASP A 63 5.28 -15.15 5.68
C ASP A 63 3.77 -15.33 5.45
N GLN A 64 3.26 -14.84 4.32
CA GLN A 64 1.83 -14.91 4.00
C GLN A 64 1.31 -16.36 3.93
N ASN A 65 2.08 -17.30 3.37
CA ASN A 65 1.63 -18.68 3.20
C ASN A 65 1.54 -19.40 4.54
N LYS A 66 2.55 -19.19 5.40
CA LYS A 66 2.55 -19.75 6.76
C LYS A 66 1.44 -19.14 7.61
N PHE A 67 1.23 -17.83 7.52
CA PHE A 67 0.11 -17.16 8.18
C PHE A 67 -1.25 -17.76 7.78
N GLU A 68 -1.49 -17.92 6.48
CA GLU A 68 -2.70 -18.56 5.97
C GLU A 68 -2.88 -19.99 6.50
N ASN A 69 -1.79 -20.76 6.58
CA ASN A 69 -1.82 -22.12 7.12
C ASN A 69 -2.14 -22.14 8.62
N ILE A 70 -1.63 -21.17 9.39
CA ILE A 70 -1.94 -21.04 10.82
C ILE A 70 -3.43 -20.77 11.03
N LEU A 71 -3.99 -19.82 10.28
CA LEU A 71 -5.40 -19.44 10.40
C LEU A 71 -6.35 -20.56 9.95
N LYS A 72 -6.06 -21.22 8.83
CA LYS A 72 -6.87 -22.34 8.34
C LYS A 72 -6.75 -23.58 9.22
N GLY A 73 -5.56 -23.83 9.77
CA GLY A 73 -5.27 -25.00 10.58
C GLY A 73 -5.71 -24.89 12.04
N GLY A 74 -6.31 -23.76 12.45
CA GLY A 74 -6.76 -23.55 13.84
C GLY A 74 -5.62 -23.43 14.85
N LYS A 75 -4.38 -23.19 14.40
CA LYS A 75 -3.17 -23.13 15.26
C LYS A 75 -2.93 -21.74 15.84
N ILE A 76 -3.98 -20.92 15.93
CA ILE A 76 -3.85 -19.53 16.36
C ILE A 76 -3.49 -19.43 17.84
N ASP A 77 -4.11 -20.26 18.68
CA ASP A 77 -3.84 -20.25 20.12
C ASP A 77 -2.39 -20.66 20.43
N ASP A 78 -1.84 -21.65 19.70
CA ASP A 78 -0.43 -22.06 19.79
C ASP A 78 0.53 -20.92 19.40
N LEU A 79 0.21 -20.22 18.30
CA LEU A 79 0.99 -19.06 17.87
C LEU A 79 0.99 -17.99 18.96
N LEU A 80 -0.20 -17.61 19.47
CA LEU A 80 -0.35 -16.57 20.49
C LEU A 80 0.32 -16.96 21.81
N GLY A 81 0.35 -18.24 22.16
CA GLY A 81 1.07 -18.79 23.32
C GLY A 81 2.58 -18.57 23.21
N ASN A 82 3.15 -18.69 22.02
CA ASN A 82 4.60 -18.55 21.77
C ASN A 82 5.08 -17.10 21.60
N LEU A 83 4.16 -16.15 21.41
CA LEU A 83 4.50 -14.72 21.33
C LEU A 83 5.02 -14.18 22.67
N LYS A 84 6.20 -13.57 22.63
CA LYS A 84 6.86 -12.86 23.73
C LYS A 84 6.62 -11.36 23.64
N ASN A 85 6.66 -10.66 24.78
CA ASN A 85 6.49 -9.20 24.86
C ASN A 85 5.16 -8.65 24.31
N VAL A 86 4.16 -9.52 24.19
CA VAL A 86 2.78 -9.22 23.79
C VAL A 86 1.87 -9.56 24.98
N GLY A 87 1.12 -8.59 25.48
CA GLY A 87 0.23 -8.78 26.63
C GLY A 87 -1.08 -9.48 26.25
N ASP A 88 -1.78 -10.01 27.25
CA ASP A 88 -2.99 -10.82 27.04
C ASP A 88 -4.10 -10.05 26.32
N ARG A 89 -4.26 -8.75 26.59
CA ARG A 89 -5.23 -7.89 25.89
C ARG A 89 -4.89 -7.75 24.40
N THR A 90 -3.61 -7.64 24.05
CA THR A 90 -3.16 -7.66 22.65
C THR A 90 -3.38 -9.04 22.02
N LYS A 91 -3.14 -10.13 22.76
CA LYS A 91 -3.43 -11.50 22.28
C LYS A 91 -4.93 -11.71 22.02
N ASN A 92 -5.80 -11.19 22.87
CA ASN A 92 -7.25 -11.20 22.64
C ASN A 92 -7.63 -10.44 21.37
N SER A 93 -6.98 -9.30 21.12
CA SER A 93 -7.18 -8.53 19.88
C SER A 93 -6.74 -9.30 18.63
N LEU A 94 -5.65 -10.05 18.73
CA LEU A 94 -5.20 -10.96 17.65
C LEU A 94 -6.17 -12.13 17.46
N LYS A 95 -6.76 -12.64 18.54
CA LYS A 95 -7.80 -13.67 18.48
C LYS A 95 -9.05 -13.15 17.76
N PHE A 96 -9.52 -11.95 18.10
CA PHE A 96 -10.62 -11.30 17.36
C PHE A 96 -10.27 -11.09 15.89
N ALA A 97 -9.06 -10.62 15.58
CA ALA A 97 -8.61 -10.43 14.21
C ALA A 97 -8.55 -11.76 13.43
N SER A 98 -8.24 -12.87 14.09
CA SER A 98 -8.21 -14.20 13.46
C SER A 98 -9.59 -14.64 12.97
N ASN A 99 -10.66 -14.24 13.67
CA ASN A 99 -12.03 -14.59 13.31
C ASN A 99 -12.48 -13.87 12.02
N LEU A 100 -11.90 -12.71 11.70
CA LEU A 100 -12.17 -12.00 10.44
C LEU A 100 -11.78 -12.84 9.21
N HIS A 101 -10.76 -13.71 9.31
CA HIS A 101 -10.26 -14.50 8.18
C HIS A 101 -11.34 -15.33 7.48
N LYS A 102 -12.33 -15.82 8.25
CA LYS A 102 -13.46 -16.61 7.74
C LYS A 102 -14.42 -15.79 6.88
N GLN A 103 -14.49 -14.49 7.12
CA GLN A 103 -15.42 -13.56 6.49
C GLN A 103 -14.80 -12.80 5.32
N LEU A 104 -13.46 -12.76 5.22
CA LEU A 104 -12.73 -12.03 4.20
C LEU A 104 -12.56 -12.84 2.90
N ASN A 105 -12.70 -12.15 1.77
CA ASN A 105 -12.35 -12.73 0.46
C ASN A 105 -10.83 -12.78 0.26
N SER A 106 -10.37 -13.46 -0.80
CA SER A 106 -8.93 -13.66 -1.07
C SER A 106 -8.12 -12.37 -1.15
N THR A 107 -8.68 -11.30 -1.72
CA THR A 107 -8.04 -9.99 -1.86
C THR A 107 -7.86 -9.30 -0.50
N GLU A 108 -8.76 -9.56 0.43
CA GLU A 108 -8.78 -8.93 1.76
C GLU A 108 -7.91 -9.67 2.79
N LYS A 109 -7.54 -10.92 2.52
CA LYS A 109 -6.70 -11.75 3.40
C LYS A 109 -5.25 -11.27 3.50
N LYS A 110 -4.71 -10.69 2.42
CA LYS A 110 -3.33 -10.14 2.45
C LYS A 110 -3.20 -8.96 3.41
N PRO A 111 -4.09 -7.94 3.39
CA PRO A 111 -4.10 -6.90 4.42
C PRO A 111 -4.27 -7.42 5.85
N LEU A 112 -4.94 -8.57 6.05
CA LEU A 112 -5.13 -9.14 7.39
C LEU A 112 -3.80 -9.53 8.04
N ASN A 113 -2.87 -10.13 7.28
CA ASN A 113 -1.53 -10.46 7.78
C ASN A 113 -0.80 -9.20 8.30
N GLU A 114 -0.78 -8.14 7.51
CA GLU A 114 -0.14 -6.88 7.89
C GLU A 114 -0.81 -6.23 9.11
N PHE A 115 -2.13 -6.42 9.26
CA PHE A 115 -2.87 -5.97 10.43
C PHE A 115 -2.48 -6.72 11.70
N PHE A 116 -2.18 -8.02 11.63
CA PHE A 116 -1.62 -8.78 12.75
C PHE A 116 -0.28 -8.22 13.19
N GLN A 117 0.62 -7.96 12.22
CA GLN A 117 1.91 -7.35 12.48
C GLN A 117 1.75 -5.96 13.10
N PHE A 118 0.77 -5.18 12.63
CA PHE A 118 0.44 -3.86 13.18
C PHE A 118 -0.02 -3.93 14.64
N ILE A 119 -0.93 -4.85 14.97
CA ILE A 119 -1.42 -5.05 16.34
C ILE A 119 -0.26 -5.39 17.28
N ILE A 120 0.63 -6.29 16.86
CA ILE A 120 1.80 -6.71 17.66
C ILE A 120 2.79 -5.54 17.82
N LYS A 121 3.16 -4.90 16.71
CA LYS A 121 4.13 -3.79 16.69
C LYS A 121 3.73 -2.65 17.62
N HIS A 122 2.45 -2.29 17.61
CA HIS A 122 1.92 -1.15 18.35
C HIS A 122 1.17 -1.53 19.62
N LYS A 123 1.22 -2.82 20.02
CA LYS A 123 0.54 -3.37 21.20
C LYS A 123 -0.92 -2.92 21.27
N LYS A 124 -1.64 -3.06 20.16
CA LYS A 124 -3.03 -2.61 20.06
C LYS A 124 -3.94 -3.52 20.86
N GLU A 125 -4.94 -2.91 21.48
CA GLU A 125 -5.94 -3.57 22.29
C GLU A 125 -7.31 -3.13 21.81
N TYR A 126 -8.16 -4.10 21.49
CA TYR A 126 -9.52 -3.91 21.03
C TYR A 126 -10.46 -4.76 21.88
N ASP A 127 -11.62 -4.19 22.20
CA ASP A 127 -12.50 -4.77 23.22
C ASP A 127 -13.30 -5.98 22.72
N ASN A 128 -13.56 -6.07 21.41
CA ASN A 128 -14.37 -7.12 20.80
C ASN A 128 -14.13 -7.26 19.28
N GLU A 129 -14.80 -8.25 18.68
CA GLU A 129 -14.72 -8.54 17.24
C GLU A 129 -15.21 -7.38 16.37
N THR A 130 -16.31 -6.73 16.73
CA THR A 130 -16.87 -5.59 15.98
C THR A 130 -15.86 -4.44 15.92
N ALA A 131 -15.32 -4.03 17.08
CA ALA A 131 -14.29 -3.01 17.15
C ALA A 131 -13.04 -3.42 16.37
N THR A 132 -12.62 -4.69 16.46
CA THR A 132 -11.46 -5.19 15.70
C THR A 132 -11.70 -5.14 14.19
N SER A 133 -12.91 -5.46 13.73
CA SER A 133 -13.32 -5.35 12.33
C SER A 133 -13.27 -3.91 11.83
N GLU A 134 -13.85 -2.97 12.57
CA GLU A 134 -13.80 -1.54 12.25
C GLU A 134 -12.35 -1.02 12.16
N ARG A 135 -11.51 -1.43 13.12
CA ARG A 135 -10.09 -1.08 13.13
C ARG A 135 -9.31 -1.69 11.96
N PHE A 136 -9.68 -2.89 11.54
CA PHE A 136 -9.15 -3.48 10.32
C PHE A 136 -9.53 -2.66 9.08
N GLN A 137 -10.78 -2.20 8.97
CA GLN A 137 -11.21 -1.32 7.86
C GLN A 137 -10.41 -0.01 7.83
N ASN A 138 -10.28 0.65 8.98
CA ASN A 138 -9.48 1.87 9.12
C ASN A 138 -8.03 1.66 8.72
N PHE A 139 -7.44 0.52 9.10
CA PHE A 139 -6.08 0.13 8.72
C PHE A 139 -5.94 0.03 7.21
N ARG A 140 -6.86 -0.64 6.52
CA ARG A 140 -6.85 -0.77 5.05
C ARG A 140 -6.93 0.60 4.37
N GLU A 141 -7.85 1.45 4.82
CA GLU A 141 -8.00 2.79 4.25
C GLU A 141 -6.80 3.69 4.52
N SER A 142 -6.22 3.61 5.72
CA SER A 142 -5.00 4.34 6.04
C SER A 142 -3.82 3.90 5.17
N LYS A 143 -3.68 2.60 4.93
CA LYS A 143 -2.65 2.06 4.03
C LYS A 143 -2.87 2.53 2.59
N ARG A 144 -4.10 2.43 2.08
CA ARG A 144 -4.48 2.90 0.74
C ARG A 144 -4.16 4.38 0.55
N ARG A 145 -4.49 5.23 1.52
CA ARG A 145 -4.15 6.66 1.50
C ARG A 145 -2.64 6.88 1.50
N ALA A 146 -1.89 6.16 2.34
CA ALA A 146 -0.43 6.26 2.37
C ALA A 146 0.19 5.91 1.01
N GLU A 147 -0.26 4.85 0.36
CA GLU A 147 0.19 4.47 -0.98
C GLU A 147 -0.16 5.52 -2.04
N GLN A 148 -1.32 6.16 -1.94
CA GLN A 148 -1.70 7.26 -2.83
C GLN A 148 -0.80 8.49 -2.62
N HIS A 149 -0.56 8.89 -1.37
CA HIS A 149 0.32 10.00 -1.06
C HIS A 149 1.75 9.74 -1.50
N GLN A 150 2.26 8.52 -1.32
CA GLN A 150 3.60 8.13 -1.79
C GLN A 150 3.78 8.28 -3.30
N LYS A 151 2.70 8.04 -4.07
CA LYS A 151 2.71 8.24 -5.54
C LYS A 151 2.66 9.71 -5.93
N LEU A 152 1.99 10.55 -5.14
CA LEU A 152 1.83 11.98 -5.40
C LEU A 152 3.07 12.78 -4.98
N ASP A 153 3.69 12.40 -3.86
CA ASP A 153 4.91 13.01 -3.35
C ASP A 153 5.94 11.91 -3.00
N PRO A 154 6.79 11.54 -3.96
CA PRO A 154 7.86 10.58 -3.74
C PRO A 154 8.98 11.08 -2.82
N SER A 155 9.03 12.38 -2.49
CA SER A 155 10.10 12.95 -1.66
C SER A 155 9.90 12.69 -0.16
N ALA A 156 8.67 12.38 0.24
CA ALA A 156 8.32 11.97 1.59
C ALA A 156 8.13 10.45 1.69
N THR A 157 8.29 9.90 2.90
CA THR A 157 7.99 8.50 3.19
C THR A 157 6.63 8.39 3.86
N TYR A 158 5.67 7.78 3.17
CA TYR A 158 4.34 7.50 3.70
C TYR A 158 4.20 6.04 4.08
N GLY A 159 3.50 5.76 5.17
CA GLY A 159 3.27 4.41 5.64
C GLY A 159 2.31 4.36 6.82
N THR A 160 1.99 3.15 7.26
CA THR A 160 1.18 2.97 8.46
C THR A 160 1.99 3.30 9.71
N ASN A 161 1.36 3.99 10.65
CA ASN A 161 1.93 4.39 11.93
C ASN A 161 0.97 4.03 13.05
N LYS A 162 1.32 4.32 14.31
CA LYS A 162 0.53 3.92 15.49
C LYS A 162 -0.95 4.38 15.48
N PHE A 163 -1.35 5.31 14.61
CA PHE A 163 -2.71 5.83 14.50
C PHE A 163 -3.50 5.27 13.29
N SER A 164 -2.93 4.32 12.55
CA SER A 164 -3.52 3.86 11.29
C SER A 164 -4.75 2.96 11.43
N ALA A 165 -5.10 2.51 12.65
CA ALA A 165 -6.28 1.68 12.91
C ALA A 165 -7.20 2.33 13.94
#